data_AF-A0A016VU07-F1
#
_entry.id   AF-A0A016VU07-F1
#
_cell.length_a   1.000
_cell.length_b   1.000
_cell.length_c   1.000
_cell.angle_alpha   90.00
_cell.angle_beta   90.00
_cell.angle_gamma   90.00
#
_symmetry.space_group_name_H-M   'P 1'
#
loop_
_entity.id
_entity.type
_entity.pdbx_description
1 polymer ?
#
loop_
_entity_poly.entity_id
_entity_poly.type
_entity_poly.pdbx_seq_one_letter_code
_entity_poly.pdbx_strand_id
1 'polypeptide(L)'
;MMSKDGEIRRDETCVDYAGQDVMVFPCHGMKGNQEWRYNHETGRVFHAVSQKCLEMTRDGARLKMEQCDASNKFQQWKFKEYNENKAKEYGVIVP
;
A
#
# COMPACT_ATOMS: atom_id res chain seq x y z
N MET A 1 7.30 5.55 -4.66
CA MET A 1 6.37 6.66 -4.36
C MET A 1 4.95 6.15 -4.41
N MET A 2 4.04 6.70 -3.62
CA MET A 2 2.59 6.45 -3.77
C MET A 2 2.05 7.38 -4.88
N SER A 3 1.39 6.84 -5.90
CA SER A 3 0.72 7.62 -6.94
C SER A 3 -0.69 8.04 -6.51
N LYS A 4 -1.26 9.05 -7.18
CA LYS A 4 -2.66 9.47 -6.97
C LYS A 4 -3.67 8.37 -7.35
N ASP A 5 -3.26 7.44 -8.22
CA ASP A 5 -4.09 6.37 -8.76
C ASP A 5 -4.06 5.10 -7.88
N GLY A 6 -3.38 5.16 -6.72
CA GLY A 6 -3.32 4.06 -5.78
C GLY A 6 -2.12 3.12 -5.97
N GLU A 7 -1.14 3.46 -6.81
CA GLU A 7 0.01 2.59 -7.07
C GLU A 7 1.17 2.92 -6.12
N ILE A 8 1.77 1.90 -5.51
CA ILE A 8 3.11 2.05 -4.92
C ILE A 8 4.11 1.74 -6.04
N ARG A 9 4.72 2.77 -6.61
CA ARG A 9 5.49 2.65 -7.86
C ARG A 9 6.92 3.16 -7.78
N ARG A 10 7.76 2.64 -8.67
CA ARG A 10 9.06 3.16 -9.04
C ARG A 10 9.23 2.99 -10.55
N ASP A 11 9.42 4.09 -11.26
CA ASP A 11 9.49 4.13 -12.73
C ASP A 11 8.24 3.46 -13.34
N GLU A 12 8.43 2.44 -14.17
CA GLU A 12 7.37 1.65 -14.84
C GLU A 12 6.98 0.38 -14.07
N THR A 13 7.37 0.27 -12.79
CA THR A 13 7.10 -0.90 -11.95
C THR A 13 6.29 -0.54 -10.72
N CYS A 14 5.35 -1.42 -10.37
CA CYS A 14 4.36 -1.25 -9.32
C CYS A 14 4.41 -2.43 -8.35
N VAL A 15 4.11 -2.17 -7.08
CA VAL A 15 3.89 -3.23 -6.09
C VAL A 15 2.56 -3.91 -6.40
N ASP A 16 2.58 -5.24 -6.44
CA ASP A 16 1.51 -6.10 -6.91
C ASP A 16 1.24 -7.21 -5.89
N TYR A 17 -0.04 -7.49 -5.60
CA TYR A 17 -0.45 -8.63 -4.79
C TYR A 17 -1.66 -9.36 -5.38
N ALA A 18 -1.39 -10.56 -5.90
CA ALA A 18 -2.41 -11.44 -6.49
C ALA A 18 -2.87 -12.58 -5.56
N GLY A 19 -2.55 -12.53 -4.26
CA GLY A 19 -3.04 -13.50 -3.25
C GLY A 19 -1.97 -14.36 -2.57
N GLN A 20 -0.75 -14.39 -3.09
CA GLN A 20 0.36 -15.17 -2.51
C GLN A 20 1.44 -14.25 -1.91
N ASP A 21 2.30 -13.70 -2.77
CA ASP A 21 3.42 -12.85 -2.38
C ASP A 21 3.23 -11.41 -2.84
N VAL A 22 3.85 -10.48 -2.12
CA VAL A 22 3.97 -9.08 -2.55
C VAL A 22 5.18 -9.00 -3.48
N MET A 23 4.94 -8.60 -4.72
CA MET A 23 5.96 -8.57 -5.77
C MET A 23 6.00 -7.22 -6.48
N VAL A 24 7.00 -7.05 -7.34
CA VAL A 24 7.11 -5.89 -8.23
C VAL A 24 6.82 -6.38 -9.65
N PHE A 25 5.88 -5.72 -10.33
CA PHE A 25 5.43 -6.08 -11.67
C PHE A 25 5.27 -4.81 -12.52
N PRO A 26 5.29 -4.88 -13.87
CA PRO A 26 5.01 -3.72 -14.70
C PRO A 26 3.69 -3.06 -14.33
N CYS A 27 3.72 -1.73 -14.19
CA CYS A 27 2.52 -0.94 -13.93
C CYS A 27 1.59 -1.04 -15.14
N HIS A 28 0.33 -1.38 -14.91
CA HIS A 28 -0.67 -1.45 -15.98
C HIS A 28 -1.79 -0.40 -15.85
N GLY A 29 -1.86 0.34 -14.74
CA GLY A 29 -2.85 1.42 -14.55
C GLY A 29 -4.31 0.96 -14.48
N MET A 30 -4.57 -0.35 -14.40
CA MET A 30 -5.92 -0.93 -14.36
C MET A 30 -6.43 -1.19 -12.94
N LYS A 31 -5.75 -0.63 -11.93
CA LYS A 31 -6.02 -0.87 -10.50
C LYS A 31 -5.89 -2.35 -10.14
N GLY A 32 -6.83 -2.93 -9.40
CA GLY A 32 -6.86 -4.36 -9.11
C GLY A 32 -5.77 -4.77 -8.11
N ASN A 33 -4.97 -5.77 -8.48
CA ASN A 33 -3.82 -6.26 -7.71
C ASN A 33 -2.69 -5.23 -7.51
N GLN A 34 -2.74 -4.09 -8.21
CA GLN A 34 -1.82 -2.96 -8.03
C GLN A 34 -2.46 -1.75 -7.34
N GLU A 35 -3.69 -1.88 -6.83
CA GLU A 35 -4.38 -0.81 -6.10
C GLU A 35 -4.16 -0.91 -4.59
N TRP A 36 -3.49 0.10 -4.06
CA TRP A 36 -3.18 0.29 -2.65
C TRP A 36 -3.83 1.57 -2.14
N ARG A 37 -4.13 1.61 -0.85
CA ARG A 37 -4.59 2.81 -0.15
C ARG A 37 -3.78 3.03 1.11
N TYR A 38 -3.42 4.28 1.36
CA TYR A 38 -2.61 4.64 2.52
C TYR A 38 -3.40 5.52 3.47
N ASN A 39 -3.53 5.06 4.71
CA ASN A 39 -4.02 5.89 5.80
C ASN A 39 -2.82 6.47 6.56
N HIS A 40 -2.56 7.75 6.35
CA HIS A 40 -1.42 8.46 6.93
C HIS A 40 -1.52 8.71 8.44
N GLU A 41 -2.73 8.69 9.01
CA GLU A 41 -2.97 8.85 10.45
C GLU A 41 -2.61 7.57 11.21
N THR A 42 -3.01 6.41 10.66
CA THR A 42 -2.75 5.09 11.27
C THR A 42 -1.47 4.42 10.75
N GLY A 43 -0.91 4.93 9.65
CA GLY A 43 0.22 4.34 8.94
C GLY A 43 -0.13 3.09 8.13
N ARG A 44 -1.40 2.75 7.94
CA ARG A 44 -1.78 1.50 7.27
C ARG A 44 -1.65 1.60 5.76
N VAL A 45 -1.09 0.55 5.16
CA VAL A 45 -1.09 0.31 3.70
C VAL A 45 -2.01 -0.85 3.42
N PHE A 46 -3.16 -0.54 2.83
CA PHE A 46 -4.27 -1.44 2.57
C PHE A 46 -4.31 -1.83 1.09
N HIS A 47 -4.45 -3.11 0.79
CA HIS A 47 -4.63 -3.59 -0.57
C HIS A 47 -6.12 -3.64 -0.91
N ALA A 48 -6.54 -2.89 -1.93
CA ALA A 48 -7.95 -2.58 -2.17
C ALA A 48 -8.80 -3.82 -2.47
N VAL A 49 -8.25 -4.77 -3.22
CA VAL A 49 -8.99 -5.97 -3.67
C VAL A 49 -9.06 -7.04 -2.58
N SER A 50 -7.96 -7.33 -1.91
CA SER A 50 -7.92 -8.42 -0.91
C SER A 50 -8.41 -7.99 0.46
N GLN A 51 -8.57 -6.68 0.68
CA GLN A 51 -8.91 -6.07 1.97
C GLN A 51 -7.94 -6.43 3.11
N LYS A 52 -6.69 -6.75 2.76
CA LYS A 52 -5.60 -7.06 3.68
C LYS A 52 -4.63 -5.89 3.80
N CYS A 53 -3.87 -5.87 4.88
CA CYS A 53 -2.84 -4.88 5.12
C CYS A 53 -1.44 -5.45 4.90
N LEU A 54 -0.55 -4.60 4.39
CA LEU A 54 0.86 -4.91 4.24
C LEU A 54 1.52 -5.03 5.62
N GLU A 55 2.21 -6.12 5.86
CA GLU A 55 2.88 -6.41 7.14
C GLU A 55 4.33 -6.84 6.91
N MET A 56 5.26 -6.29 7.69
CA MET A 56 6.63 -6.79 7.77
C MET A 56 6.69 -8.01 8.69
N THR A 57 7.44 -9.05 8.33
CA THR A 57 7.69 -10.14 9.27
C THR A 57 8.53 -9.68 10.46
N ARG A 58 8.40 -10.38 11.60
CA ARG A 58 9.05 -9.98 12.87
C ARG A 58 10.57 -9.95 12.79
N ASP A 59 11.14 -10.78 11.93
CA ASP A 59 12.57 -10.84 11.61
C ASP A 59 13.01 -9.75 10.60
N GLY A 60 12.08 -8.99 10.04
CA GLY A 60 12.34 -7.96 9.03
C GLY A 60 12.72 -8.52 7.66
N ALA A 61 12.60 -9.83 7.42
CA ALA A 61 13.12 -10.48 6.22
C ALA A 61 12.19 -10.37 5.01
N ARG A 62 10.87 -10.28 5.21
CA ARG A 62 9.90 -10.28 4.10
C ARG A 62 8.63 -9.51 4.41
N LEU A 63 7.93 -9.13 3.35
CA LEU A 63 6.57 -8.62 3.42
C LEU A 63 5.56 -9.77 3.32
N LYS A 64 4.42 -9.60 3.96
CA LYS A 64 3.25 -10.48 3.84
C LYS A 64 1.96 -9.66 3.90
N MET A 65 0.85 -10.28 3.50
CA MET A 65 -0.47 -9.68 3.55
C MET A 65 -1.33 -10.38 4.58
N GLU A 66 -1.84 -9.63 5.55
CA GLU A 66 -2.60 -10.15 6.70
C GLU A 66 -3.88 -9.36 6.94
N GLN A 67 -4.74 -9.90 7.82
CA GLN A 67 -5.87 -9.14 8.32
C GLN A 67 -5.37 -7.84 8.97
N CYS A 68 -6.06 -6.74 8.66
CA CYS A 68 -5.68 -5.43 9.19
C CYS A 68 -5.87 -5.35 10.70
N ASP A 69 -4.82 -4.93 11.42
CA ASP A 69 -4.80 -4.76 12.88
C ASP A 69 -4.14 -3.42 13.24
N ALA A 70 -4.86 -2.55 13.95
CA ALA A 70 -4.37 -1.22 14.33
C ALA A 70 -3.24 -1.29 15.36
N SER A 71 -3.29 -2.33 16.21
CA SER A 71 -2.34 -2.53 17.30
C SER A 71 -1.03 -3.17 16.81
N ASN A 72 -1.04 -3.75 15.61
CA ASN A 72 0.12 -4.41 15.05
C ASN A 72 1.11 -3.40 14.47
N LYS A 73 2.17 -3.09 15.22
CA LYS A 73 3.26 -2.20 14.79
C LYS A 73 3.95 -2.61 13.48
N PHE A 74 3.88 -3.89 13.09
CA PHE A 74 4.46 -4.38 11.83
C PHE A 74 3.60 -4.04 10.60
N GLN A 75 2.38 -3.53 10.81
CA GLN A 75 1.48 -3.00 9.77
C GLN A 75 1.48 -1.46 9.69
N GLN A 76 2.37 -0.79 10.43
CA GLN A 76 2.46 0.67 10.47
C GLN A 76 3.63 1.14 9.61
N TRP A 77 3.31 1.89 8.56
CA TRP A 77 4.22 2.37 7.55
C TRP A 77 4.19 3.90 7.48
N LYS A 78 5.36 4.48 7.19
CA LYS A 78 5.49 5.91 6.96
C LYS A 78 6.19 6.15 5.62
N PHE A 79 5.49 6.79 4.70
CA PHE A 79 6.13 7.34 3.51
C PHE A 79 7.01 8.52 3.91
N LYS A 80 8.25 8.55 3.41
CA LYS A 80 9.20 9.65 3.68
C LYS A 80 8.61 11.00 3.28
N GLU A 81 7.89 11.02 2.15
CA GLU A 81 7.20 12.18 1.63
C GLU A 81 5.73 11.83 1.43
N TYR A 82 4.85 12.52 2.14
CA TYR A 82 3.40 12.44 2.00
C TYR A 82 2.82 13.85 2.08
N ASN A 83 1.96 14.22 1.12
CA ASN A 83 1.32 15.53 1.08
C ASN A 83 -0.19 15.35 1.20
N GLU A 84 -0.72 15.63 2.39
CA GLU A 84 -2.13 15.48 2.71
C GLU A 84 -3.04 16.39 1.87
N ASN A 85 -2.60 17.62 1.61
CA ASN A 85 -3.37 18.57 0.80
C ASN A 85 -3.53 18.07 -0.64
N LYS A 86 -2.47 17.55 -1.25
CA LYS A 86 -2.54 16.93 -2.59
C LYS A 86 -3.40 15.68 -2.57
N ALA A 87 -3.32 14.85 -1.52
CA ALA A 87 -4.17 13.67 -1.41
C ALA A 87 -5.66 14.04 -1.37
N LYS A 88 -6.02 15.11 -0.64
CA LYS A 88 -7.38 15.68 -0.63
C LYS A 88 -7.80 16.25 -1.98
N GLU A 89 -6.92 17.02 -2.62
CA GLU A 89 -7.15 17.59 -3.96
C GLU A 89 -7.43 16.51 -5.02
N TYR A 90 -6.70 15.39 -4.97
CA TYR A 90 -6.90 14.25 -5.87
C TYR A 90 -8.04 13.31 -5.45
N GLY A 91 -8.73 13.58 -4.33
CA GLY A 91 -9.84 12.73 -3.85
C GLY A 91 -9.41 11.33 -3.46
N VAL A 92 -8.19 11.15 -2.93
CA VAL A 92 -7.68 9.83 -2.52
C VAL A 92 -8.51 9.29 -1.36
N ILE A 93 -8.98 8.04 -1.52
CA ILE A 93 -9.78 7.36 -0.49
C ILE A 93 -8.86 6.83 0.60
N VAL A 94 -9.10 7.28 1.84
CA VAL A 94 -8.42 6.81 3.04
C VAL A 94 -9.25 5.70 3.70
N PRO A 95 -8.69 4.49 3.90
CA PRO A 95 -9.37 3.35 4.51
C PRO A 95 -9.35 3.39 6.04
#